data_AF-A0A0A1TWG5-F1
#
_entry.id   AF-A0A0A1TWG5-F1
#
_cell.length_a   1.000
_cell.length_b   1.000
_cell.length_c   1.000
_cell.angle_alpha   90.00
_cell.angle_beta   90.00
_cell.angle_gamma   90.00
#
_symmetry.space_group_name_H-M   'P 1'
#
loop_
_entity.id
_entity.type
_entity.pdbx_description
1 polymer ?
#
loop_
_entity_poly.entity_id
_entity_poly.type
_entity_poly.pdbx_seq_one_letter_code
_entity_poly.pdbx_strand_id
1 'polypeptide(L)'
;KIVIYTKTITQKFLDDISTFCLDHYNISVGIGITSGLAVTDKNISNLKIVPHDPDFVKRSEIASKKCETVNVKIIKKVDTLNDIKFKEIVDEMKIKHSKILQLEVINNAIQEFDFSDVVCKELELKVKSGNIIKVSNKTNIYKMMVETKNGVIDLKNICMNKYIKILKIDGEVLLDKTAKSELFFKPPKHFFELSLNITNPQNVFFDFSNNYGLLQKVSLTSKNEFYDFGYFEHLEEINVTCLAPNECLIKLPHRHKDILDYYRSSPEKVKSYRKALFVKSLVAKIKFERLENYSEIHIEGNIDELNLEECQECTVLIINSTANETKIVPYYLDYNMAVNKVLRKKYPYGDNHKLKIFGMQELVIQGNVYVHEKKYLPLVYVGIDSKVKIDSPFITQIVGFSLEDLYKESYFREKNASEIINEVKIVGNVMFGDTLGVVEQFGEKTVLIYKNGLDQKIKNIKPNVEGKTKKKVMKFDRDLNEYDEENYEEEDFYENEEELGDKEKQFLL
;
A
#
# COMPACT_ATOMS: atom_id res chain seq x y z
N LYS A 1 34.08 24.78 -5.63
CA LYS A 1 33.63 24.68 -7.05
C LYS A 1 32.24 24.05 -7.06
N ILE A 2 31.28 24.66 -7.75
CA ILE A 2 29.90 24.19 -7.89
C ILE A 2 29.67 23.89 -9.38
N VAL A 3 29.01 22.78 -9.69
CA VAL A 3 28.65 22.42 -11.08
C VAL A 3 27.15 22.13 -11.14
N ILE A 4 26.44 22.78 -12.06
CA ILE A 4 24.99 22.66 -12.24
C ILE A 4 24.72 22.12 -13.63
N TYR A 5 23.92 21.06 -13.75
CA TYR A 5 23.44 20.54 -15.03
C TYR A 5 21.95 20.81 -15.15
N THR A 6 21.54 21.43 -16.24
CA THR A 6 20.14 21.78 -16.47
C THR A 6 19.77 21.65 -17.93
N LYS A 7 18.50 21.36 -18.21
CA LYS A 7 18.01 21.30 -19.59
C LYS A 7 17.88 22.69 -20.22
N THR A 8 17.42 23.65 -19.44
CA THR A 8 17.19 25.04 -19.84
C THR A 8 17.58 26.00 -18.72
N ILE A 9 17.84 27.27 -19.06
CA ILE A 9 18.11 28.33 -18.08
C ILE A 9 17.23 29.54 -18.39
N THR A 10 16.73 30.20 -17.34
CA THR A 10 16.06 31.50 -17.45
C THR A 10 17.05 32.64 -17.23
N GLN A 11 16.82 33.80 -17.84
CA GLN A 11 17.68 34.99 -17.64
C GLN A 11 17.77 35.40 -16.16
N LYS A 12 16.65 35.34 -15.44
CA LYS A 12 16.60 35.61 -13.99
C LYS A 12 17.57 34.73 -13.21
N PHE A 13 17.64 33.44 -13.52
CA PHE A 13 18.59 32.53 -12.87
C PHE A 13 20.04 32.89 -13.18
N LEU A 14 20.34 33.32 -14.42
CA LEU A 14 21.68 33.82 -14.76
C LEU A 14 22.03 35.09 -13.99
N ASP A 15 21.08 36.00 -13.80
CA ASP A 15 21.28 37.23 -13.02
C ASP A 15 21.55 36.92 -11.54
N ASP A 16 20.78 36.00 -10.95
CA ASP A 16 20.94 35.55 -9.56
C ASP A 16 22.31 34.88 -9.35
N ILE A 17 22.72 33.97 -10.25
CA ILE A 17 24.02 33.30 -10.18
C ILE A 17 25.17 34.27 -10.45
N SER A 18 24.99 35.24 -11.35
CA SER A 18 26.00 36.28 -11.61
C SER A 18 26.26 37.09 -10.34
N THR A 19 25.19 37.50 -9.66
CA THR A 19 25.26 38.22 -8.37
C THR A 19 25.99 37.38 -7.33
N PHE A 20 25.61 36.12 -7.20
CA PHE A 20 26.27 35.19 -6.28
C PHE A 20 27.78 35.06 -6.56
N CYS A 21 28.18 34.91 -7.83
CA CYS A 21 29.59 34.80 -8.22
C CYS A 21 30.39 36.07 -7.94
N LEU A 22 29.78 37.26 -8.10
CA LEU A 22 30.40 38.53 -7.75
C LEU A 22 30.61 38.66 -6.24
N ASP A 23 29.63 38.23 -5.44
CA ASP A 23 29.70 38.27 -3.97
C ASP A 23 30.66 37.20 -3.40
N HIS A 24 30.90 36.11 -4.13
CA HIS A 24 31.70 34.97 -3.68
C HIS A 24 32.83 34.63 -4.67
N TYR A 25 33.78 35.56 -4.82
CA TYR A 25 34.91 35.46 -5.78
C TYR A 25 35.78 34.19 -5.64
N ASN A 26 35.77 33.55 -4.47
CA ASN A 26 36.51 32.32 -4.17
C ASN A 26 35.77 31.04 -4.62
N ILE A 27 34.52 31.13 -5.07
CA ILE A 27 33.70 30.00 -5.52
C ILE A 27 33.59 30.03 -7.04
N SER A 28 34.14 29.01 -7.71
CA SER A 28 33.92 28.81 -9.15
C SER A 28 32.64 28.05 -9.42
N VAL A 29 31.78 28.56 -10.29
CA VAL A 29 30.51 27.98 -10.70
C VAL A 29 30.56 27.59 -12.19
N GLY A 30 30.25 26.33 -12.50
CA GLY A 30 30.11 25.82 -13.86
C GLY A 30 28.67 25.42 -14.15
N ILE A 31 28.10 25.80 -15.30
CA ILE A 31 26.75 25.40 -15.70
C ILE A 31 26.78 24.68 -17.05
N GLY A 32 26.29 23.45 -17.09
CA GLY A 32 26.06 22.68 -18.31
C GLY A 32 24.60 22.81 -18.78
N ILE A 33 24.36 23.15 -20.05
CA ILE A 33 23.00 23.26 -20.65
C ILE A 33 22.84 22.34 -21.86
N THR A 34 21.71 21.64 -22.00
CA THR A 34 21.47 20.72 -23.14
C THR A 34 20.91 21.40 -24.40
N SER A 35 20.26 22.57 -24.28
CA SER A 35 19.65 23.25 -25.44
C SER A 35 19.49 24.76 -25.29
N GLY A 36 19.96 25.51 -26.29
CA GLY A 36 19.14 26.53 -26.96
C GLY A 36 18.96 27.92 -26.34
N LEU A 37 19.94 28.48 -25.64
CA LEU A 37 20.01 29.92 -25.47
C LEU A 37 21.40 30.41 -25.87
N ALA A 38 21.44 31.40 -26.77
CA ALA A 38 22.62 32.23 -26.96
C ALA A 38 22.84 32.98 -25.64
N VAL A 39 23.67 32.39 -24.78
CA VAL A 39 24.06 33.02 -23.53
C VAL A 39 24.89 34.23 -23.93
N THR A 40 24.36 35.43 -23.70
CA THR A 40 25.18 36.65 -23.73
C THR A 40 26.29 36.46 -22.71
N ASP A 41 27.54 36.49 -23.19
CA ASP A 41 28.73 36.37 -22.35
C ASP A 41 28.69 37.42 -21.24
N LYS A 42 28.35 36.98 -20.03
CA LYS A 42 28.63 37.76 -18.84
C LYS A 42 30.07 37.45 -18.46
N ASN A 43 30.93 38.46 -18.60
CA ASN A 43 32.36 38.36 -18.37
C ASN A 43 32.67 38.30 -16.85
N ILE A 44 32.33 37.17 -16.21
CA ILE A 44 32.54 36.90 -14.79
C ILE A 44 33.56 35.77 -14.65
N SER A 45 34.73 36.07 -14.09
CA SER A 45 35.91 35.18 -14.12
C SER A 45 35.72 33.83 -13.41
N ASN A 46 34.81 33.76 -12.43
CA ASN A 46 34.46 32.55 -11.68
C ASN A 46 33.15 31.88 -12.13
N LEU A 47 32.53 32.31 -13.24
CA LEU A 47 31.34 31.69 -13.81
C LEU A 47 31.64 31.17 -15.22
N LYS A 48 31.37 29.89 -15.48
CA LYS A 48 31.52 29.30 -16.83
C LYS A 48 30.26 28.56 -17.23
N ILE A 49 29.73 28.88 -18.40
CA ILE A 49 28.54 28.23 -18.96
C ILE A 49 28.97 27.48 -20.22
N VAL A 50 28.63 26.20 -20.30
CA VAL A 50 29.02 25.33 -21.43
C VAL A 50 27.82 24.51 -21.91
N PRO A 51 27.72 24.24 -23.23
CA PRO A 51 26.81 23.23 -23.72
C PRO A 51 27.26 21.84 -23.21
N HIS A 52 26.31 20.96 -22.89
CA HIS A 52 26.62 19.57 -22.52
C HIS A 52 25.66 18.58 -23.20
N ASP A 53 26.18 17.38 -23.47
CA ASP A 53 25.45 16.28 -24.09
C ASP A 53 24.56 15.57 -23.04
N PRO A 54 23.24 15.42 -23.28
CA PRO A 54 22.33 14.69 -22.41
C PRO A 54 22.78 13.24 -22.10
N ASP A 55 23.46 12.58 -23.05
CA ASP A 55 23.90 11.18 -22.89
C ASP A 55 25.14 11.06 -22.01
N PHE A 56 25.83 12.17 -21.71
CA PHE A 56 26.96 12.20 -20.76
C PHE A 56 26.49 12.07 -19.30
N VAL A 57 25.29 12.57 -18.97
CA VAL A 57 24.69 12.48 -17.61
C VAL A 57 24.19 11.06 -17.31
N LYS A 58 23.80 10.29 -18.35
CA LYS A 58 23.44 8.87 -18.18
C LYS A 58 24.65 7.99 -17.92
N ARG A 59 25.83 8.34 -18.45
CA ARG A 59 27.06 7.53 -18.35
C ARG A 59 27.97 7.92 -17.19
N SER A 60 27.81 9.12 -16.65
CA SER A 60 28.46 9.51 -15.41
C SER A 60 27.44 9.45 -14.29
N GLU A 61 27.56 8.43 -13.45
CA GLU A 61 27.05 8.47 -12.08
C GLU A 61 27.78 9.59 -11.33
N ILE A 62 27.57 10.84 -11.70
CA ILE A 62 27.75 11.95 -10.79
C ILE A 62 26.61 11.77 -9.82
N ALA A 63 26.87 10.97 -8.79
CA ALA A 63 26.10 10.98 -7.57
C ALA A 63 25.92 12.46 -7.24
N SER A 64 24.74 13.00 -7.54
CA SER A 64 24.27 14.16 -6.84
C SER A 64 24.24 13.68 -5.40
N LYS A 65 25.33 13.91 -4.67
CA LYS A 65 25.23 14.11 -3.23
C LYS A 65 24.20 15.21 -3.14
N LYS A 66 22.94 14.82 -2.94
CA LYS A 66 21.93 15.72 -2.37
C LYS A 66 22.72 16.40 -1.26
N CYS A 67 22.90 17.72 -1.35
CA CYS A 67 23.31 18.46 -0.18
C CYS A 67 22.28 18.08 0.86
N GLU A 68 22.65 17.19 1.77
CA GLU A 68 21.88 16.91 2.95
C GLU A 68 21.75 18.27 3.59
N THR A 69 20.56 18.87 3.44
CA THR A 69 20.20 19.99 4.27
C THR A 69 20.26 19.38 5.66
N VAL A 70 21.33 19.67 6.40
CA VAL A 70 21.46 19.25 7.78
C VAL A 70 20.23 19.85 8.44
N ASN A 71 19.20 19.03 8.63
CA ASN A 71 18.00 19.44 9.31
C ASN A 71 18.42 19.63 10.76
N VAL A 72 18.85 20.84 11.09
CA VAL A 72 19.24 21.20 12.45
C VAL A 72 18.01 20.93 13.31
N LYS A 73 18.08 19.88 14.12
CA LYS A 73 17.02 19.46 15.05
C LYS A 73 17.40 19.98 16.43
N ILE A 74 16.49 20.69 17.08
CA ILE A 74 16.64 21.05 18.49
C ILE A 74 15.96 19.96 19.32
N ILE A 75 16.71 19.39 20.26
CA ILE A 75 16.22 18.41 21.22
C ILE A 75 16.44 18.98 22.61
N LYS A 76 15.37 19.12 23.39
CA LYS A 76 15.44 19.61 24.78
C LYS A 76 14.64 18.71 25.69
N LYS A 77 15.18 18.53 26.90
CA LYS A 77 14.45 17.96 28.04
C LYS A 77 14.30 19.06 29.08
N VAL A 78 13.08 19.29 29.56
CA VAL A 78 12.76 20.40 30.45
C VAL A 78 11.84 19.91 31.56
N ASP A 79 12.21 20.18 32.82
CA ASP A 79 11.39 19.78 33.97
C ASP A 79 10.06 20.54 33.99
N THR A 80 10.12 21.86 33.99
CA THR A 80 8.92 22.71 33.85
C THR A 80 9.12 23.67 32.70
N LEU A 81 8.21 23.59 31.72
CA LEU A 81 8.17 24.46 30.56
C LEU A 81 7.14 25.57 30.79
N ASN A 82 7.61 26.80 30.90
CA ASN A 82 6.80 28.02 31.04
C ASN A 82 7.11 28.99 29.89
N ASP A 83 6.41 30.11 29.83
CA ASP A 83 6.53 31.07 28.72
C ASP A 83 7.95 31.60 28.52
N ILE A 84 8.71 31.80 29.60
CA ILE A 84 10.10 32.28 29.54
C ILE A 84 10.99 31.25 28.84
N LYS A 85 11.00 30.00 29.34
CA LYS A 85 11.81 28.93 28.74
C LYS A 85 11.34 28.57 27.33
N PHE A 86 10.04 28.66 27.07
CA PHE A 86 9.52 28.44 25.73
C PHE A 86 10.04 29.48 24.76
N LYS A 87 10.02 30.75 25.16
CA LYS A 87 10.59 31.84 24.36
C LYS A 87 12.08 31.63 24.08
N GLU A 88 12.87 31.20 25.07
CA GLU A 88 14.28 30.85 24.86
C GLU A 88 14.47 29.75 23.80
N ILE A 89 13.61 28.74 23.79
CA ILE A 89 13.63 27.66 22.79
C ILE A 89 13.27 28.20 21.40
N VAL A 90 12.24 29.04 21.31
CA VAL A 90 11.82 29.67 20.04
C VAL A 90 12.92 30.58 19.49
N ASP A 91 13.58 31.37 20.35
CA ASP A 91 14.71 32.20 19.98
C ASP A 91 15.90 31.34 19.50
N GLU A 92 16.17 30.21 20.18
CA GLU A 92 17.20 29.25 19.75
C GLU A 92 16.87 28.65 18.37
N MET A 93 15.61 28.28 18.11
CA MET A 93 15.16 27.80 16.80
C MET A 93 15.41 28.84 15.71
N LYS A 94 15.12 30.11 16.00
CA LYS A 94 15.33 31.23 15.09
C LYS A 94 16.80 31.41 14.76
N ILE A 95 17.67 31.45 15.77
CA ILE A 95 19.13 31.62 15.62
C ILE A 95 19.75 30.45 14.85
N LYS A 96 19.33 29.22 15.15
CA LYS A 96 19.85 28.01 14.50
C LYS A 96 19.18 27.69 13.17
N HIS A 97 18.20 28.48 12.75
CA HIS A 97 17.33 28.20 11.60
C HIS A 97 16.75 26.77 11.62
N SER A 98 16.49 26.25 12.82
CA SER A 98 15.96 24.91 13.02
C SER A 98 14.49 24.86 12.61
N LYS A 99 14.12 23.79 11.91
CA LYS A 99 12.74 23.53 11.50
C LYS A 99 12.13 22.33 12.21
N ILE A 100 12.90 21.66 13.06
CA ILE A 100 12.48 20.43 13.75
C ILE A 100 12.76 20.63 15.24
N LEU A 101 11.70 20.55 16.04
CA LEU A 101 11.79 20.66 17.49
C LEU A 101 11.29 19.37 18.15
N GLN A 102 12.09 18.82 19.06
CA GLN A 102 11.69 17.75 19.97
C GLN A 102 11.83 18.21 21.42
N LEU A 103 10.72 18.20 22.14
CA LEU A 103 10.64 18.54 23.55
C LEU A 103 10.16 17.34 24.37
N GLU A 104 10.93 17.02 25.41
CA GLU A 104 10.47 16.17 26.50
C GLU A 104 10.23 17.06 27.72
N VAL A 105 8.99 17.11 28.20
CA VAL A 105 8.56 18.03 29.25
C VAL A 105 7.94 17.24 30.39
N ILE A 106 8.42 17.44 31.62
CA ILE A 106 7.81 16.77 32.79
C ILE A 106 6.50 17.49 33.17
N ASN A 107 6.51 18.82 33.26
CA ASN A 107 5.35 19.64 33.59
C ASN A 107 5.19 20.81 32.59
N ASN A 108 4.10 20.80 31.84
CA ASN A 108 3.74 21.89 30.92
C ASN A 108 2.96 22.97 31.66
N ALA A 109 3.49 24.18 31.75
CA ALA A 109 2.77 25.36 32.25
C ALA A 109 2.32 26.30 31.12
N ILE A 110 2.69 26.02 29.87
CA ILE A 110 2.27 26.83 28.71
C ILE A 110 0.77 26.63 28.47
N GLN A 111 0.06 27.72 28.21
CA GLN A 111 -1.36 27.67 27.82
C GLN A 111 -1.57 27.28 26.35
N GLU A 112 -0.72 27.80 25.46
CA GLU A 112 -0.76 27.54 24.02
C GLU A 112 0.65 27.61 23.42
N PHE A 113 1.01 26.61 22.62
CA PHE A 113 2.27 26.62 21.87
C PHE A 113 2.11 27.50 20.63
N ASP A 114 2.84 28.63 20.59
CA ASP A 114 2.86 29.54 19.44
C ASP A 114 4.26 29.63 18.83
N PHE A 115 4.35 29.27 17.55
CA PHE A 115 5.55 29.37 16.73
C PHE A 115 5.37 30.36 15.58
N SER A 116 4.49 31.38 15.71
CA SER A 116 4.26 32.39 14.67
C SER A 116 5.53 33.06 14.15
N ASP A 117 6.55 33.19 15.02
CA ASP A 117 7.79 33.92 14.74
C ASP A 117 8.90 33.05 14.13
N VAL A 118 8.65 31.75 13.94
CA VAL A 118 9.61 30.78 13.40
C VAL A 118 8.97 29.79 12.44
N VAL A 119 9.77 29.22 11.54
CA VAL A 119 9.30 28.15 10.64
C VAL A 119 9.53 26.80 11.34
N CYS A 120 8.55 26.32 12.10
CA CYS A 120 8.58 24.99 12.69
C CYS A 120 7.92 23.97 11.76
N LYS A 121 8.67 23.20 10.97
CA LYS A 121 8.06 22.17 10.11
C LYS A 121 7.59 20.95 10.89
N GLU A 122 8.39 20.50 11.86
CA GLU A 122 8.10 19.31 12.65
C GLU A 122 8.19 19.60 14.15
N LEU A 123 7.15 19.22 14.87
CA LEU A 123 7.06 19.35 16.32
C LEU A 123 6.80 17.98 16.96
N GLU A 124 7.71 17.56 17.83
CA GLU A 124 7.62 16.37 18.66
C GLU A 124 7.51 16.79 20.13
N LEU A 125 6.36 16.59 20.75
CA LEU A 125 6.10 16.89 22.16
C LEU A 125 5.86 15.60 22.93
N LYS A 126 6.69 15.33 23.94
CA LYS A 126 6.43 14.30 24.94
C LYS A 126 6.21 14.97 26.28
N VAL A 127 4.97 15.03 26.75
CA VAL A 127 4.60 15.79 27.97
C VAL A 127 4.05 14.84 29.02
N LYS A 128 4.68 14.79 30.21
CA LYS A 128 4.22 13.87 31.27
C LYS A 128 2.95 14.39 31.95
N SER A 129 2.86 15.67 32.27
CA SER A 129 1.74 16.30 32.98
C SER A 129 1.68 17.82 32.74
N GLY A 130 0.61 18.47 33.19
CA GLY A 130 0.48 19.94 33.20
C GLY A 130 -0.79 20.44 32.53
N ASN A 131 -0.73 21.67 32.01
CA ASN A 131 -1.80 22.30 31.27
C ASN A 131 -2.14 21.53 29.99
N ILE A 132 -3.41 21.68 29.57
CA ILE A 132 -3.95 21.11 28.33
C ILE A 132 -3.10 21.58 27.14
N ILE A 133 -2.68 20.64 26.29
CA ILE A 133 -1.85 20.96 25.13
C ILE A 133 -2.72 21.57 24.03
N LYS A 134 -2.38 22.81 23.66
CA LYS A 134 -3.01 23.61 22.60
C LYS A 134 -1.95 24.20 21.69
N VAL A 135 -2.30 24.48 20.45
CA VAL A 135 -1.43 25.10 19.44
C VAL A 135 -2.14 26.28 18.79
N SER A 136 -1.42 27.38 18.66
CA SER A 136 -1.89 28.57 17.96
C SER A 136 -2.22 28.25 16.51
N ASN A 137 -3.35 28.75 16.03
CA ASN A 137 -3.77 28.58 14.63
C ASN A 137 -2.90 29.38 13.64
N LYS A 138 -2.07 30.32 14.12
CA LYS A 138 -1.13 31.10 13.31
C LYS A 138 0.20 30.38 13.06
N THR A 139 0.42 29.28 13.77
CA THR A 139 1.63 28.49 13.67
C THR A 139 1.63 27.66 12.37
N ASN A 140 2.76 27.64 11.66
CA ASN A 140 2.91 26.84 10.43
C ASN A 140 3.67 25.54 10.69
N ILE A 141 3.02 24.59 11.36
CA ILE A 141 3.54 23.22 11.59
C ILE A 141 3.01 22.28 10.54
N TYR A 142 3.89 21.57 9.83
CA TYR A 142 3.50 20.56 8.85
C TYR A 142 3.22 19.20 9.51
N LYS A 143 4.09 18.79 10.44
CA LYS A 143 3.99 17.50 11.16
C LYS A 143 4.03 17.74 12.66
N MET A 144 3.04 17.20 13.35
CA MET A 144 2.94 17.29 14.80
C MET A 144 2.80 15.90 15.40
N MET A 145 3.61 15.60 16.41
CA MET A 145 3.56 14.36 17.18
C MET A 145 3.47 14.74 18.66
N VAL A 146 2.42 14.31 19.34
CA VAL A 146 2.18 14.61 20.76
C VAL A 146 1.94 13.31 21.50
N GLU A 147 2.75 13.07 22.54
CA GLU A 147 2.63 11.94 23.45
C GLU A 147 2.43 12.48 24.87
N THR A 148 1.40 11.99 25.56
CA THR A 148 1.11 12.36 26.95
C THR A 148 0.87 11.15 27.82
N LYS A 149 1.26 11.23 29.09
CA LYS A 149 0.95 10.18 30.09
C LYS A 149 -0.20 10.56 31.02
N ASN A 150 -0.09 11.73 31.65
CA ASN A 150 -1.07 12.28 32.60
C ASN A 150 -1.45 13.73 32.20
N GLY A 151 -1.50 14.00 30.90
CA GLY A 151 -1.89 15.30 30.35
C GLY A 151 -3.03 15.12 29.36
N VAL A 152 -3.74 16.21 29.07
CA VAL A 152 -4.85 16.21 28.12
C VAL A 152 -4.47 17.01 26.88
N ILE A 153 -4.84 16.51 25.71
CA ILE A 153 -4.57 17.14 24.41
C ILE A 153 -5.88 17.72 23.88
N ASP A 154 -5.92 19.02 23.59
CA ASP A 154 -7.07 19.63 22.93
C ASP A 154 -7.02 19.33 21.42
N LEU A 155 -7.49 18.15 21.05
CA LEU A 155 -7.45 17.67 19.67
C LEU A 155 -8.27 18.57 18.74
N LYS A 156 -9.36 19.16 19.23
CA LYS A 156 -10.18 20.10 18.48
C LYS A 156 -9.41 21.37 18.14
N ASN A 157 -8.71 21.96 19.11
CA ASN A 157 -7.85 23.12 18.88
C ASN A 157 -6.73 22.81 17.89
N ILE A 158 -6.01 21.70 18.05
CA ILE A 158 -4.94 21.30 17.12
C ILE A 158 -5.47 21.16 15.69
N CYS A 159 -6.65 20.53 15.51
CA CYS A 159 -7.26 20.34 14.20
C CYS A 159 -7.76 21.63 13.52
N MET A 160 -7.84 22.75 14.25
CA MET A 160 -8.12 24.06 13.62
C MET A 160 -6.93 24.59 12.82
N ASN A 161 -5.72 24.10 13.09
CA ASN A 161 -4.52 24.50 12.37
C ASN A 161 -4.40 23.75 11.03
N LYS A 162 -4.78 24.43 9.93
CA LYS A 162 -4.81 23.87 8.57
C LYS A 162 -3.44 23.52 7.99
N TYR A 163 -2.36 23.99 8.61
CA TYR A 163 -0.98 23.72 8.16
C TYR A 163 -0.52 22.32 8.59
N ILE A 164 -1.10 21.77 9.66
CA ILE A 164 -0.78 20.43 10.15
C ILE A 164 -1.33 19.42 9.14
N LYS A 165 -0.45 18.72 8.44
CA LYS A 165 -0.83 17.68 7.47
C LYS A 165 -0.61 16.27 8.00
N ILE A 166 0.33 16.11 8.92
CA ILE A 166 0.64 14.85 9.58
C ILE A 166 0.42 15.05 11.07
N LEU A 167 -0.53 14.31 11.64
CA LEU A 167 -0.85 14.40 13.07
C LEU A 167 -0.70 13.01 13.70
N LYS A 168 0.11 12.92 14.76
CA LYS A 168 0.19 11.74 15.63
C LYS A 168 -0.07 12.12 17.07
N ILE A 169 -1.06 11.48 17.69
CA ILE A 169 -1.47 11.70 19.07
C ILE A 169 -1.41 10.38 19.82
N ASP A 170 -0.80 10.42 20.99
CA ASP A 170 -0.80 9.33 21.97
C ASP A 170 -1.14 9.90 23.36
N GLY A 171 -2.25 9.44 23.94
CA GLY A 171 -2.69 9.84 25.27
C GLY A 171 -4.15 10.30 25.33
N GLU A 172 -4.50 11.04 26.38
CA GLU A 172 -5.87 11.50 26.63
C GLU A 172 -6.19 12.77 25.82
N VAL A 173 -7.37 12.80 25.20
CA VAL A 173 -7.82 13.93 24.37
C VAL A 173 -9.08 14.58 24.94
N LEU A 174 -9.21 15.88 24.70
CA LEU A 174 -10.43 16.64 24.91
C LEU A 174 -11.22 16.72 23.60
N LEU A 175 -12.48 16.27 23.64
CA LEU A 175 -13.41 16.24 22.52
C LEU A 175 -14.83 16.55 22.98
N ASP A 176 -15.69 16.93 22.04
CA ASP A 176 -17.12 17.15 22.32
C ASP A 176 -17.83 15.81 22.59
N LYS A 177 -18.87 15.82 23.43
CA LYS A 177 -19.67 14.62 23.71
C LYS A 177 -20.90 14.52 22.81
N THR A 178 -21.23 13.31 22.37
CA THR A 178 -22.51 12.99 21.72
C THR A 178 -23.63 12.89 22.76
N ALA A 179 -24.88 12.81 22.28
CA ALA A 179 -26.03 12.51 23.13
C ALA A 179 -25.92 11.15 23.86
N LYS A 180 -25.10 10.21 23.33
CA LYS A 180 -24.81 8.91 23.95
C LYS A 180 -23.65 8.97 24.95
N SER A 181 -23.16 10.17 25.30
CA SER A 181 -22.00 10.41 26.18
C SER A 181 -20.66 9.87 25.66
N GLU A 182 -20.60 9.52 24.38
CA GLU A 182 -19.36 9.16 23.68
C GLU A 182 -18.62 10.43 23.27
N LEU A 183 -17.29 10.39 23.19
CA LEU A 183 -16.52 11.46 22.59
C LEU A 183 -16.69 11.41 21.08
N PHE A 184 -16.86 12.56 20.45
CA PHE A 184 -17.05 12.69 19.01
C PHE A 184 -15.81 13.32 18.38
N PHE A 185 -15.25 12.65 17.38
CA PHE A 185 -14.19 13.24 16.57
C PHE A 185 -14.52 13.16 15.09
N LYS A 186 -14.57 14.34 14.46
CA LYS A 186 -14.64 14.49 13.01
C LYS A 186 -13.35 15.12 12.52
N PRO A 187 -12.41 14.34 11.95
CA PRO A 187 -11.17 14.90 11.48
C PRO A 187 -11.41 15.92 10.35
N PRO A 188 -10.57 16.96 10.21
CA PRO A 188 -10.60 17.86 9.08
C PRO A 188 -10.00 17.21 7.81
N LYS A 189 -10.45 17.67 6.63
CA LYS A 189 -10.07 17.12 5.31
C LYS A 189 -8.60 17.32 4.90
N HIS A 190 -7.87 18.16 5.61
CA HIS A 190 -6.58 18.65 5.14
C HIS A 190 -5.41 17.73 5.55
N PHE A 191 -5.66 16.66 6.29
CA PHE A 191 -4.64 15.69 6.72
C PHE A 191 -4.25 14.73 5.59
N PHE A 192 -2.95 14.44 5.50
CA PHE A 192 -2.37 13.37 4.69
C PHE A 192 -2.15 12.10 5.53
N GLU A 193 -1.75 12.26 6.80
CA GLU A 193 -1.56 11.14 7.73
C GLU A 193 -2.16 11.49 9.10
N LEU A 194 -2.91 10.55 9.67
CA LEU A 194 -3.53 10.69 10.99
C LEU A 194 -3.27 9.44 11.84
N SER A 195 -2.65 9.60 13.00
CA SER A 195 -2.44 8.52 13.97
C SER A 195 -3.00 8.94 15.33
N LEU A 196 -4.01 8.22 15.82
CA LEU A 196 -4.67 8.52 17.10
C LEU A 196 -4.64 7.27 17.98
N ASN A 197 -3.77 7.29 19.00
CA ASN A 197 -3.76 6.33 20.10
C ASN A 197 -4.40 6.98 21.33
N ILE A 198 -5.73 6.89 21.42
CA ILE A 198 -6.49 7.63 22.42
C ILE A 198 -6.73 6.74 23.65
N THR A 199 -6.33 7.22 24.83
CA THR A 199 -6.42 6.47 26.09
C THR A 199 -7.62 6.87 26.96
N ASN A 200 -8.53 7.72 26.45
CA ASN A 200 -9.72 8.14 27.20
C ASN A 200 -10.52 6.94 27.74
N PRO A 201 -11.12 7.07 28.94
CA PRO A 201 -11.96 6.01 29.48
C PRO A 201 -13.25 5.84 28.66
N GLN A 202 -13.82 6.94 28.13
CA GLN A 202 -14.99 6.95 27.25
C GLN A 202 -14.67 6.45 25.85
N ASN A 203 -15.69 5.93 25.17
CA ASN A 203 -15.59 5.59 23.75
C ASN A 203 -15.44 6.84 22.88
N VAL A 204 -14.74 6.74 21.74
CA VAL A 204 -14.48 7.85 20.82
C VAL A 204 -15.04 7.51 19.45
N PHE A 205 -16.25 7.98 19.15
CA PHE A 205 -16.85 7.83 17.83
C PHE A 205 -16.09 8.66 16.77
N PHE A 206 -15.58 7.99 15.74
CA PHE A 206 -14.95 8.64 14.59
C PHE A 206 -15.98 8.83 13.48
N ASP A 207 -16.27 10.10 13.17
CA ASP A 207 -17.13 10.46 12.05
C ASP A 207 -16.28 10.82 10.83
N PHE A 208 -16.28 9.93 9.85
CA PHE A 208 -15.61 10.15 8.58
C PHE A 208 -16.56 10.53 7.43
N SER A 209 -17.78 11.00 7.71
CA SER A 209 -18.88 11.18 6.73
C SER A 209 -18.67 12.29 5.67
N ASN A 210 -17.45 12.75 5.41
CA ASN A 210 -17.15 13.82 4.45
C ASN A 210 -15.79 13.58 3.77
N ASN A 211 -15.80 13.10 2.52
CA ASN A 211 -14.64 12.72 1.68
C ASN A 211 -13.31 13.35 2.11
N TYR A 212 -12.45 12.52 2.68
CA TYR A 212 -11.05 12.80 2.99
C TYR A 212 -10.20 12.45 1.78
N GLY A 213 -10.43 13.17 0.68
CA GLY A 213 -9.75 12.88 -0.58
C GLY A 213 -8.23 12.77 -0.41
N LEU A 214 -7.61 13.55 0.48
CA LEU A 214 -6.16 13.58 0.63
C LEU A 214 -5.57 12.60 1.66
N LEU A 215 -6.38 11.94 2.49
CA LEU A 215 -5.83 11.09 3.55
C LEU A 215 -5.25 9.81 2.96
N GLN A 216 -3.95 9.60 3.15
CA GLN A 216 -3.20 8.45 2.65
C GLN A 216 -2.95 7.40 3.73
N LYS A 217 -2.81 7.81 5.00
CA LYS A 217 -2.59 6.88 6.12
C LYS A 217 -3.45 7.20 7.32
N VAL A 218 -4.02 6.16 7.90
CA VAL A 218 -4.77 6.25 9.15
C VAL A 218 -4.30 5.17 10.12
N SER A 219 -4.06 5.55 11.37
CA SER A 219 -3.78 4.63 12.47
C SER A 219 -4.65 4.98 13.66
N LEU A 220 -5.49 4.04 14.13
CA LEU A 220 -6.45 4.27 15.20
C LEU A 220 -6.30 3.18 16.27
N THR A 221 -6.19 3.58 17.52
CA THR A 221 -6.38 2.70 18.68
C THR A 221 -7.54 3.24 19.51
N SER A 222 -8.61 2.45 19.65
CA SER A 222 -9.85 2.90 20.30
C SER A 222 -10.75 1.74 20.71
N LYS A 223 -11.77 2.04 21.52
CA LYS A 223 -12.82 1.09 21.95
C LYS A 223 -14.01 1.01 21.00
N ASN A 224 -13.89 1.53 19.77
CA ASN A 224 -14.98 1.52 18.80
C ASN A 224 -15.25 0.11 18.29
N GLU A 225 -16.54 -0.20 18.13
CA GLU A 225 -16.98 -1.44 17.50
C GLU A 225 -17.03 -1.34 15.97
N PHE A 226 -17.13 -0.13 15.41
CA PHE A 226 -17.25 0.09 13.97
C PHE A 226 -16.29 1.18 13.46
N TYR A 227 -15.63 0.88 12.34
CA TYR A 227 -14.73 1.77 11.62
C TYR A 227 -15.16 1.89 10.15
N ASP A 228 -15.70 3.05 9.76
CA ASP A 228 -16.12 3.33 8.37
C ASP A 228 -15.03 4.08 7.59
N PHE A 229 -14.33 3.36 6.72
CA PHE A 229 -13.38 3.90 5.75
C PHE A 229 -13.91 3.84 4.31
N GLY A 230 -15.21 3.59 4.10
CA GLY A 230 -15.78 3.35 2.77
C GLY A 230 -15.57 4.51 1.77
N TYR A 231 -15.42 5.75 2.26
CA TYR A 231 -15.37 6.97 1.45
C TYR A 231 -13.95 7.55 1.26
N PHE A 232 -12.90 6.78 1.51
CA PHE A 232 -11.51 7.26 1.40
C PHE A 232 -10.83 6.81 0.10
N GLU A 233 -10.85 7.68 -0.92
CA GLU A 233 -10.33 7.36 -2.26
C GLU A 233 -8.81 7.16 -2.35
N HIS A 234 -8.02 7.81 -1.49
CA HIS A 234 -6.55 7.78 -1.55
C HIS A 234 -5.91 7.08 -0.35
N LEU A 235 -6.69 6.36 0.45
CA LEU A 235 -6.19 5.68 1.64
C LEU A 235 -5.39 4.44 1.26
N GLU A 236 -4.08 4.53 1.48
CA GLU A 236 -3.08 3.51 1.16
C GLU A 236 -2.75 2.64 2.38
N GLU A 237 -2.74 3.20 3.59
CA GLU A 237 -2.38 2.46 4.81
C GLU A 237 -3.44 2.63 5.89
N ILE A 238 -3.96 1.50 6.39
CA ILE A 238 -4.93 1.46 7.48
C ILE A 238 -4.33 0.61 8.61
N ASN A 239 -4.24 1.19 9.80
CA ASN A 239 -3.87 0.49 11.02
C ASN A 239 -4.96 0.67 12.07
N VAL A 240 -5.57 -0.42 12.52
CA VAL A 240 -6.62 -0.42 13.55
C VAL A 240 -6.24 -1.37 14.66
N THR A 241 -6.10 -0.84 15.87
CA THR A 241 -6.06 -1.63 17.10
C THR A 241 -7.39 -1.44 17.82
N CYS A 242 -8.26 -2.43 17.73
CA CYS A 242 -9.59 -2.40 18.33
C CYS A 242 -9.55 -2.96 19.75
N LEU A 243 -9.97 -2.13 20.70
CA LEU A 243 -10.06 -2.42 22.14
C LEU A 243 -11.50 -2.68 22.59
N ALA A 244 -12.45 -2.80 21.65
CA ALA A 244 -13.83 -3.13 21.98
C ALA A 244 -13.92 -4.54 22.60
N PRO A 245 -14.91 -4.81 23.46
CA PRO A 245 -15.05 -6.10 24.11
C PRO A 245 -15.70 -7.17 23.22
N ASN A 246 -16.48 -6.79 22.22
CA ASN A 246 -17.36 -7.72 21.50
C ASN A 246 -17.02 -7.82 20.01
N GLU A 247 -17.04 -6.70 19.30
CA GLU A 247 -16.97 -6.67 17.84
C GLU A 247 -16.00 -5.58 17.34
N CYS A 248 -15.32 -5.86 16.24
CA CYS A 248 -14.45 -4.97 15.50
C CYS A 248 -14.84 -5.07 14.02
N LEU A 249 -15.86 -4.32 13.62
CA LEU A 249 -16.34 -4.25 12.24
C LEU A 249 -15.61 -3.15 11.47
N ILE A 250 -14.99 -3.52 10.36
CA ILE A 250 -14.20 -2.62 9.51
C ILE A 250 -14.81 -2.59 8.11
N LYS A 251 -15.26 -1.41 7.70
CA LYS A 251 -15.73 -1.15 6.35
C LYS A 251 -14.63 -0.43 5.58
N LEU A 252 -14.04 -1.12 4.61
CA LEU A 252 -12.88 -0.63 3.86
C LEU A 252 -13.28 0.20 2.63
N PRO A 253 -12.41 1.09 2.13
CA PRO A 253 -12.68 1.84 0.90
C PRO A 253 -12.75 0.92 -0.31
N HIS A 254 -13.76 1.15 -1.16
CA HIS A 254 -13.83 0.55 -2.50
C HIS A 254 -12.92 1.35 -3.44
N ARG A 255 -12.11 0.68 -4.26
CA ARG A 255 -11.27 1.38 -5.24
C ARG A 255 -11.96 1.44 -6.59
N HIS A 256 -11.88 2.60 -7.26
CA HIS A 256 -12.05 2.65 -8.72
C HIS A 256 -10.79 2.07 -9.38
N LYS A 257 -10.97 1.10 -10.30
CA LYS A 257 -9.92 0.28 -10.96
C LYS A 257 -8.77 1.06 -11.61
N ASP A 258 -8.99 2.35 -11.92
CA ASP A 258 -8.20 3.11 -12.90
C ASP A 258 -6.72 3.29 -12.58
N ILE A 259 -6.32 3.26 -11.30
CA ILE A 259 -4.90 3.40 -10.95
C ILE A 259 -4.13 2.10 -11.25
N LEU A 260 -4.75 0.91 -11.22
CA LEU A 260 -4.02 -0.35 -11.41
C LEU A 260 -3.78 -0.66 -12.89
N ASP A 261 -4.69 -0.28 -13.79
CA ASP A 261 -4.51 -0.51 -15.23
C ASP A 261 -3.30 0.26 -15.80
N TYR A 262 -2.96 1.42 -15.24
CA TYR A 262 -1.73 2.14 -15.59
C TYR A 262 -0.46 1.41 -15.13
N TYR A 263 -0.51 0.71 -14.00
CA TYR A 263 0.65 0.06 -13.39
C TYR A 263 0.90 -1.36 -13.92
N ARG A 264 -0.15 -2.06 -14.40
CA ARG A 264 -0.03 -3.37 -15.08
C ARG A 264 0.94 -3.36 -16.26
N SER A 265 1.15 -2.20 -16.89
CA SER A 265 2.07 -2.03 -18.01
C SER A 265 3.57 -1.97 -17.64
N SER A 266 3.91 -1.89 -16.35
CA SER A 266 5.30 -1.79 -15.87
C SER A 266 5.48 -2.53 -14.53
N PRO A 267 6.06 -3.74 -14.54
CA PRO A 267 6.30 -4.54 -13.32
C PRO A 267 7.11 -3.81 -12.24
N GLU A 268 7.98 -2.87 -12.63
CA GLU A 268 8.72 -2.01 -11.69
C GLU A 268 7.84 -1.00 -10.96
N LYS A 269 6.77 -0.53 -11.61
CA LYS A 269 5.78 0.37 -11.00
C LYS A 269 4.81 -0.40 -10.10
N VAL A 270 4.39 -1.61 -10.47
CA VAL A 270 3.56 -2.46 -9.57
C VAL A 270 4.28 -2.70 -8.23
N LYS A 271 5.61 -2.87 -8.26
CA LYS A 271 6.44 -3.00 -7.05
C LYS A 271 6.45 -1.77 -6.14
N SER A 272 6.05 -0.58 -6.60
CA SER A 272 6.03 0.64 -5.79
C SER A 272 4.66 1.03 -5.23
N TYR A 273 3.57 0.44 -5.72
CA TYR A 273 2.24 0.62 -5.14
C TYR A 273 2.07 -0.31 -3.94
N ARG A 274 1.86 0.27 -2.75
CA ARG A 274 1.61 -0.47 -1.50
C ARG A 274 0.29 -0.01 -0.90
N LYS A 275 -0.69 -0.92 -0.81
CA LYS A 275 -1.91 -0.73 -0.05
C LYS A 275 -1.92 -1.73 1.10
N ALA A 276 -1.84 -1.23 2.34
CA ALA A 276 -1.60 -2.05 3.51
C ALA A 276 -2.74 -1.94 4.53
N LEU A 277 -3.11 -3.07 5.11
CA LEU A 277 -4.13 -3.22 6.15
C LEU A 277 -3.52 -3.94 7.35
N PHE A 278 -3.51 -3.28 8.50
CA PHE A 278 -3.08 -3.82 9.78
C PHE A 278 -4.25 -3.77 10.75
N VAL A 279 -4.69 -4.92 11.25
CA VAL A 279 -5.80 -5.00 12.20
C VAL A 279 -5.40 -5.87 13.38
N LYS A 280 -5.59 -5.36 14.59
CA LYS A 280 -5.32 -6.08 15.82
C LYS A 280 -6.51 -5.99 16.79
N SER A 281 -6.93 -7.14 17.31
CA SER A 281 -7.82 -7.21 18.47
C SER A 281 -7.57 -8.47 19.28
N LEU A 282 -7.41 -8.34 20.60
CA LEU A 282 -7.21 -9.51 21.47
C LEU A 282 -8.52 -10.15 21.93
N VAL A 283 -9.63 -9.42 21.88
CA VAL A 283 -10.90 -9.81 22.52
C VAL A 283 -12.04 -9.77 21.50
N ALA A 284 -12.27 -8.62 20.88
CA ALA A 284 -13.35 -8.45 19.94
C ALA A 284 -13.16 -9.31 18.68
N LYS A 285 -14.29 -9.78 18.17
CA LYS A 285 -14.36 -10.48 16.90
C LYS A 285 -14.15 -9.51 15.74
N ILE A 286 -13.14 -9.76 14.93
CA ILE A 286 -12.82 -8.95 13.75
C ILE A 286 -13.71 -9.39 12.58
N LYS A 287 -14.35 -8.42 11.93
CA LYS A 287 -15.14 -8.63 10.72
C LYS A 287 -14.84 -7.53 9.70
N PHE A 288 -14.87 -7.91 8.43
CA PHE A 288 -14.76 -7.00 7.31
C PHE A 288 -16.05 -7.01 6.52
N GLU A 289 -16.56 -5.83 6.15
CA GLU A 289 -17.69 -5.76 5.20
C GLU A 289 -17.24 -6.03 3.76
N ARG A 290 -16.02 -5.58 3.42
CA ARG A 290 -15.39 -5.73 2.11
C ARG A 290 -13.88 -5.78 2.29
N LEU A 291 -13.20 -6.59 1.48
CA LEU A 291 -11.74 -6.71 1.48
C LEU A 291 -11.23 -6.87 0.04
N GLU A 292 -10.86 -5.75 -0.56
CA GLU A 292 -10.54 -5.66 -1.98
C GLU A 292 -9.19 -4.98 -2.22
N ASN A 293 -8.39 -5.53 -3.13
CA ASN A 293 -7.19 -4.89 -3.71
C ASN A 293 -6.18 -4.35 -2.67
N TYR A 294 -5.91 -5.10 -1.60
CA TYR A 294 -4.81 -4.84 -0.67
C TYR A 294 -3.59 -5.69 -1.04
N SER A 295 -2.41 -5.08 -1.06
CA SER A 295 -1.15 -5.77 -1.34
C SER A 295 -0.55 -6.39 -0.08
N GLU A 296 -0.83 -5.83 1.09
CA GLU A 296 -0.30 -6.27 2.38
C GLU A 296 -1.42 -6.31 3.42
N ILE A 297 -1.65 -7.48 4.03
CA ILE A 297 -2.71 -7.69 5.02
C ILE A 297 -2.10 -8.39 6.23
N HIS A 298 -2.19 -7.74 7.39
CA HIS A 298 -1.73 -8.25 8.68
C HIS A 298 -2.90 -8.21 9.65
N ILE A 299 -3.35 -9.37 10.13
CA ILE A 299 -4.47 -9.48 11.06
C ILE A 299 -4.07 -10.33 12.26
N GLU A 300 -4.22 -9.77 13.46
CA GLU A 300 -3.98 -10.45 14.74
C GLU A 300 -5.25 -10.40 15.58
N GLY A 301 -5.89 -11.54 15.85
CA GLY A 301 -7.06 -11.58 16.72
C GLY A 301 -8.08 -12.68 16.45
N ASN A 302 -9.27 -12.49 17.01
CA ASN A 302 -10.39 -13.43 16.88
C ASN A 302 -11.12 -13.20 15.55
N ILE A 303 -10.86 -14.04 14.55
CA ILE A 303 -11.40 -13.93 13.19
C ILE A 303 -12.12 -15.24 12.84
N ASP A 304 -13.42 -15.20 12.57
CA ASP A 304 -14.14 -16.41 12.12
C ASP A 304 -13.89 -16.69 10.64
N GLU A 305 -13.99 -15.67 9.80
CA GLU A 305 -13.85 -15.78 8.36
C GLU A 305 -13.09 -14.58 7.79
N LEU A 306 -12.12 -14.87 6.93
CA LEU A 306 -11.44 -13.89 6.09
C LEU A 306 -11.70 -14.22 4.63
N ASN A 307 -12.57 -13.44 3.99
CA ASN A 307 -12.85 -13.58 2.57
C ASN A 307 -11.88 -12.72 1.74
N LEU A 308 -11.03 -13.38 0.94
CA LEU A 308 -10.05 -12.76 0.05
C LEU A 308 -10.44 -12.86 -1.42
N GLU A 309 -11.68 -13.27 -1.76
CA GLU A 309 -12.10 -13.53 -3.14
C GLU A 309 -11.89 -12.35 -4.11
N GLU A 310 -12.00 -11.13 -3.59
CA GLU A 310 -11.82 -9.87 -4.33
C GLU A 310 -10.45 -9.21 -4.06
N CYS A 311 -9.53 -9.90 -3.36
CA CYS A 311 -8.21 -9.39 -2.99
C CYS A 311 -7.07 -10.11 -3.76
N GLN A 312 -7.11 -10.02 -5.09
CA GLN A 312 -6.21 -10.77 -6.00
C GLN A 312 -4.75 -10.30 -5.99
N GLU A 313 -4.48 -9.11 -5.48
CA GLU A 313 -3.16 -8.44 -5.51
C GLU A 313 -2.39 -8.57 -4.19
N CYS A 314 -2.91 -9.34 -3.24
CA CYS A 314 -2.24 -9.53 -1.95
C CYS A 314 -0.95 -10.31 -2.15
N THR A 315 0.19 -9.68 -1.86
CA THR A 315 1.53 -10.27 -1.92
C THR A 315 2.07 -10.63 -0.53
N VAL A 316 1.56 -9.98 0.52
CA VAL A 316 1.93 -10.25 1.92
C VAL A 316 0.66 -10.52 2.72
N LEU A 317 0.56 -11.71 3.31
CA LEU A 317 -0.55 -12.11 4.17
C LEU A 317 -0.01 -12.68 5.49
N ILE A 318 -0.26 -11.97 6.58
CA ILE A 318 0.08 -12.39 7.94
C ILE A 318 -1.20 -12.51 8.75
N ILE A 319 -1.51 -13.71 9.23
CA ILE A 319 -2.70 -14.01 10.02
C ILE A 319 -2.27 -14.71 11.29
N ASN A 320 -2.53 -14.07 12.42
CA ASN A 320 -2.30 -14.62 13.75
C ASN A 320 -3.65 -14.73 14.44
N SER A 321 -4.34 -15.86 14.24
CA SER A 321 -5.68 -16.05 14.78
C SER A 321 -5.66 -16.54 16.22
N THR A 322 -6.53 -15.95 17.03
CA THR A 322 -6.87 -16.42 18.39
C THR A 322 -8.24 -17.11 18.46
N ALA A 323 -8.95 -17.21 17.33
CA ALA A 323 -10.25 -17.87 17.28
C ALA A 323 -10.12 -19.39 17.48
N ASN A 324 -11.20 -20.03 17.94
CA ASN A 324 -11.28 -21.50 18.00
C ASN A 324 -11.09 -22.12 16.61
N GLU A 325 -11.60 -21.45 15.59
CA GLU A 325 -11.50 -21.85 14.20
C GLU A 325 -11.59 -20.59 13.32
N THR A 326 -10.69 -20.46 12.35
CA THR A 326 -10.70 -19.39 11.34
C THR A 326 -10.72 -19.98 9.95
N LYS A 327 -11.69 -19.54 9.16
CA LYS A 327 -11.85 -19.88 7.76
C LYS A 327 -11.21 -18.81 6.88
N ILE A 328 -10.29 -19.18 6.00
CA ILE A 328 -9.84 -18.30 4.92
C ILE A 328 -10.52 -18.75 3.63
N VAL A 329 -11.16 -17.81 2.93
CA VAL A 329 -11.68 -18.01 1.57
C VAL A 329 -10.69 -17.39 0.58
N PRO A 330 -9.94 -18.20 -0.20
CA PRO A 330 -9.04 -17.69 -1.22
C PRO A 330 -9.78 -17.04 -2.39
N TYR A 331 -9.09 -16.19 -3.15
CA TYR A 331 -9.53 -15.83 -4.50
C TYR A 331 -9.34 -16.95 -5.51
N TYR A 332 -10.16 -16.88 -6.54
CA TYR A 332 -10.03 -17.70 -7.74
C TYR A 332 -9.08 -17.01 -8.70
N LEU A 333 -8.01 -17.69 -9.09
CA LEU A 333 -7.21 -17.25 -10.21
C LEU A 333 -7.81 -17.85 -11.48
N ASP A 334 -8.48 -17.04 -12.31
CA ASP A 334 -8.96 -17.46 -13.64
C ASP A 334 -7.83 -17.43 -14.68
N TYR A 335 -6.70 -18.09 -14.36
CA TYR A 335 -5.56 -18.17 -15.27
C TYR A 335 -5.59 -19.49 -16.04
N ASN A 336 -6.25 -19.45 -17.20
CA ASN A 336 -6.27 -20.54 -18.16
C ASN A 336 -5.01 -20.52 -19.04
N MET A 337 -4.04 -21.40 -18.75
CA MET A 337 -3.46 -22.36 -19.72
C MET A 337 -2.24 -23.11 -19.16
N ALA A 338 -1.35 -22.46 -18.40
CA ALA A 338 -0.09 -23.11 -17.95
C ALA A 338 -0.28 -23.95 -16.68
N VAL A 339 -0.84 -23.36 -15.62
CA VAL A 339 -1.11 -24.04 -14.34
C VAL A 339 -2.14 -25.17 -14.51
N ASN A 340 -3.20 -24.91 -15.29
CA ASN A 340 -4.21 -25.92 -15.63
C ASN A 340 -3.63 -27.12 -16.41
N LYS A 341 -2.68 -26.94 -17.34
CA LYS A 341 -2.07 -28.08 -18.06
C LYS A 341 -1.21 -28.97 -17.16
N VAL A 342 -0.51 -28.40 -16.20
CA VAL A 342 0.36 -29.16 -15.27
C VAL A 342 -0.46 -29.85 -14.18
N LEU A 343 -1.42 -29.14 -13.58
CA LEU A 343 -2.25 -29.66 -12.50
C LEU A 343 -3.33 -30.65 -12.97
N ARG A 344 -3.99 -30.42 -14.12
CA ARG A 344 -5.00 -31.36 -14.67
C ARG A 344 -4.45 -32.76 -14.95
N LYS A 345 -3.15 -32.88 -15.27
CA LYS A 345 -2.51 -34.18 -15.54
C LYS A 345 -2.40 -35.09 -14.31
N LYS A 346 -2.31 -34.53 -13.10
CA LYS A 346 -2.13 -35.29 -11.85
C LYS A 346 -3.35 -35.22 -10.93
N TYR A 347 -4.11 -34.14 -10.99
CA TYR A 347 -5.39 -34.01 -10.31
C TYR A 347 -6.50 -33.91 -11.38
N PRO A 348 -7.08 -35.05 -11.78
CA PRO A 348 -8.14 -35.09 -12.79
C PRO A 348 -9.43 -34.54 -12.18
N TYR A 349 -9.51 -33.23 -12.04
CA TYR A 349 -10.77 -32.54 -11.81
C TYR A 349 -11.48 -32.43 -13.17
N GLY A 350 -12.80 -32.68 -13.20
CA GLY A 350 -13.61 -32.49 -14.41
C GLY A 350 -13.45 -31.08 -14.98
N ASP A 351 -13.70 -30.91 -16.28
CA ASP A 351 -13.29 -29.75 -17.09
C ASP A 351 -13.76 -28.35 -16.63
N ASN A 352 -14.53 -28.24 -15.54
CA ASN A 352 -15.15 -27.01 -15.04
C ASN A 352 -14.73 -26.56 -13.62
N HIS A 353 -13.69 -27.14 -13.01
CA HIS A 353 -13.26 -26.69 -11.68
C HIS A 353 -12.26 -25.53 -11.76
N LYS A 354 -12.70 -24.33 -11.35
CA LYS A 354 -11.79 -23.20 -11.05
C LYS A 354 -10.98 -23.57 -9.81
N LEU A 355 -9.65 -23.59 -9.95
CA LEU A 355 -8.75 -23.81 -8.82
C LEU A 355 -8.68 -22.53 -7.96
N LYS A 356 -8.84 -22.65 -6.64
CA LYS A 356 -8.54 -21.55 -5.72
C LYS A 356 -7.05 -21.52 -5.42
N ILE A 357 -6.41 -20.37 -5.59
CA ILE A 357 -4.95 -20.22 -5.47
C ILE A 357 -4.64 -18.96 -4.66
N PHE A 358 -3.64 -19.02 -3.76
CA PHE A 358 -3.05 -17.85 -3.11
C PHE A 358 -1.70 -17.53 -3.72
N GLY A 359 -1.50 -16.38 -4.35
CA GLY A 359 -0.20 -15.98 -4.85
C GLY A 359 0.53 -15.00 -3.93
N MET A 360 1.39 -15.49 -3.03
CA MET A 360 2.02 -14.65 -2.00
C MET A 360 3.56 -14.66 -2.09
N GLN A 361 4.18 -13.51 -1.85
CA GLN A 361 5.62 -13.38 -1.56
C GLN A 361 5.91 -13.65 -0.08
N GLU A 362 5.01 -13.27 0.83
CA GLU A 362 5.11 -13.59 2.24
C GLU A 362 3.77 -14.12 2.76
N LEU A 363 3.81 -15.31 3.36
CA LEU A 363 2.64 -15.94 3.97
C LEU A 363 2.99 -16.42 5.37
N VAL A 364 2.31 -15.86 6.36
CA VAL A 364 2.38 -16.31 7.75
C VAL A 364 0.97 -16.63 8.22
N ILE A 365 0.73 -17.90 8.56
CA ILE A 365 -0.54 -18.36 9.13
C ILE A 365 -0.25 -18.97 10.49
N GLN A 366 -0.85 -18.46 11.55
CA GLN A 366 -0.74 -18.99 12.91
C GLN A 366 -2.12 -19.15 13.54
N GLY A 367 -2.30 -20.24 14.30
CA GLY A 367 -3.53 -20.55 15.02
C GLY A 367 -4.39 -21.61 14.30
N ASN A 368 -5.65 -21.73 14.73
CA ASN A 368 -6.59 -22.72 14.22
C ASN A 368 -7.21 -22.30 12.87
N VAL A 369 -6.37 -22.16 11.85
CA VAL A 369 -6.76 -21.61 10.56
C VAL A 369 -6.87 -22.71 9.52
N TYR A 370 -8.00 -22.81 8.83
CA TYR A 370 -8.15 -23.66 7.66
C TYR A 370 -8.51 -22.85 6.42
N VAL A 371 -8.13 -23.38 5.27
CA VAL A 371 -8.48 -22.80 3.97
C VAL A 371 -9.70 -23.55 3.45
N HIS A 372 -10.76 -22.82 3.12
CA HIS A 372 -11.98 -23.42 2.62
C HIS A 372 -11.81 -24.01 1.21
N GLU A 373 -11.73 -25.33 1.11
CA GLU A 373 -12.15 -26.11 -0.06
C GLU A 373 -12.72 -27.48 0.33
N LYS A 374 -13.74 -27.93 -0.40
CA LYS A 374 -14.21 -29.32 -0.35
C LYS A 374 -13.08 -30.24 -0.80
N LYS A 375 -12.74 -31.20 0.07
CA LYS A 375 -12.04 -32.45 -0.22
C LYS A 375 -10.85 -32.29 -1.19
N TYR A 376 -9.67 -32.08 -0.59
CA TYR A 376 -8.33 -32.33 -1.12
C TYR A 376 -7.62 -31.13 -1.78
N LEU A 377 -6.80 -30.47 -0.95
CA LEU A 377 -5.65 -29.60 -1.24
C LEU A 377 -5.91 -28.09 -1.36
N PRO A 378 -5.62 -27.29 -0.31
CA PRO A 378 -5.40 -25.86 -0.50
C PRO A 378 -4.11 -25.64 -1.30
N LEU A 379 -4.24 -25.17 -2.54
CA LEU A 379 -3.12 -24.83 -3.42
C LEU A 379 -2.64 -23.40 -3.10
N VAL A 380 -1.58 -23.29 -2.30
CA VAL A 380 -0.88 -22.01 -2.06
C VAL A 380 0.26 -21.88 -3.04
N TYR A 381 0.21 -20.86 -3.90
CA TYR A 381 1.26 -20.49 -4.83
C TYR A 381 2.30 -19.57 -4.18
N VAL A 382 3.56 -19.88 -4.43
CA VAL A 382 4.70 -19.29 -3.73
C VAL A 382 5.80 -19.06 -4.76
N GLY A 383 6.18 -17.80 -5.00
CA GLY A 383 7.21 -17.41 -5.96
C GLY A 383 8.65 -17.69 -5.49
N ILE A 384 9.62 -17.53 -6.41
CA ILE A 384 11.06 -17.58 -6.09
C ILE A 384 11.34 -16.47 -5.06
N ASP A 385 11.94 -16.82 -3.92
CA ASP A 385 12.22 -15.96 -2.74
C ASP A 385 11.08 -15.69 -1.75
N SER A 386 9.97 -16.43 -1.85
CA SER A 386 8.89 -16.24 -0.88
C SER A 386 9.24 -16.77 0.51
N LYS A 387 8.69 -16.13 1.54
CA LYS A 387 8.78 -16.57 2.95
C LYS A 387 7.45 -17.16 3.38
N VAL A 388 7.43 -18.43 3.77
CA VAL A 388 6.20 -19.12 4.17
C VAL A 388 6.35 -19.74 5.54
N LYS A 389 5.49 -19.36 6.48
CA LYS A 389 5.40 -19.99 7.81
C LYS A 389 3.95 -20.35 8.09
N ILE A 390 3.69 -21.64 8.26
CA ILE A 390 2.36 -22.18 8.54
C ILE A 390 2.41 -22.92 9.87
N ASP A 391 1.74 -22.36 10.86
CA ASP A 391 1.54 -22.94 12.18
C ASP A 391 0.04 -23.13 12.42
N SER A 392 -0.54 -24.06 11.65
CA SER A 392 -1.93 -24.48 11.75
C SER A 392 -2.02 -26.00 11.69
N PRO A 393 -2.86 -26.64 12.52
CA PRO A 393 -3.09 -28.08 12.46
C PRO A 393 -3.86 -28.53 11.20
N PHE A 394 -4.55 -27.62 10.51
CA PHE A 394 -5.43 -27.95 9.39
C PHE A 394 -4.74 -27.87 8.01
N ILE A 395 -3.58 -27.21 7.94
CA ILE A 395 -2.84 -27.00 6.69
C ILE A 395 -1.55 -27.82 6.75
N THR A 396 -1.53 -28.96 6.06
CA THR A 396 -0.42 -29.93 6.10
C THR A 396 0.39 -30.01 4.82
N GLN A 397 -0.06 -29.32 3.76
CA GLN A 397 0.51 -29.38 2.41
C GLN A 397 0.24 -28.09 1.63
N ILE A 398 1.19 -27.71 0.78
CA ILE A 398 1.12 -26.58 -0.16
C ILE A 398 1.81 -26.93 -1.48
N VAL A 399 1.59 -26.15 -2.55
CA VAL A 399 2.15 -26.42 -3.89
C VAL A 399 2.86 -25.20 -4.46
N GLY A 400 4.19 -25.24 -4.52
CA GLY A 400 5.02 -24.15 -5.08
C GLY A 400 5.21 -24.22 -6.60
N PHE A 401 5.43 -23.07 -7.24
CA PHE A 401 5.68 -22.93 -8.68
C PHE A 401 6.81 -21.92 -8.95
N SER A 402 7.62 -22.17 -9.99
CA SER A 402 8.58 -21.18 -10.50
C SER A 402 7.88 -20.12 -11.35
N LEU A 403 8.11 -18.85 -11.04
CA LEU A 403 7.39 -17.69 -11.56
C LEU A 403 8.04 -17.03 -12.79
N GLU A 404 9.28 -17.40 -13.11
CA GLU A 404 10.15 -16.63 -14.01
C GLU A 404 9.68 -16.61 -15.48
N ASP A 405 8.82 -17.56 -15.88
CA ASP A 405 8.30 -17.64 -17.26
C ASP A 405 6.85 -17.16 -17.42
N LEU A 406 6.07 -17.06 -16.33
CA LEU A 406 4.66 -16.64 -16.37
C LEU A 406 4.50 -15.16 -16.77
N TYR A 407 5.50 -14.34 -16.46
CA TYR A 407 5.58 -12.95 -16.93
C TYR A 407 6.20 -12.81 -18.32
N LYS A 408 6.97 -13.80 -18.80
CA LYS A 408 7.61 -13.75 -20.12
C LYS A 408 6.66 -14.20 -21.23
N GLU A 409 5.81 -15.20 -20.99
CA GLU A 409 4.85 -15.68 -22.00
C GLU A 409 3.71 -14.70 -22.29
N SER A 410 3.36 -13.82 -21.34
CA SER A 410 2.35 -12.76 -21.55
C SER A 410 2.91 -11.47 -22.17
N TYR A 411 4.24 -11.29 -22.18
CA TYR A 411 4.87 -10.04 -22.64
C TYR A 411 5.87 -10.14 -23.80
N PHE A 412 6.36 -11.33 -24.16
CA PHE A 412 7.30 -11.47 -25.28
C PHE A 412 6.88 -12.63 -26.20
N ARG A 413 6.06 -12.31 -27.22
CA ARG A 413 6.26 -12.95 -28.52
C ARG A 413 7.57 -12.41 -29.10
N GLU A 414 8.49 -13.31 -29.42
CA GLU A 414 9.77 -13.08 -30.10
C GLU A 414 10.95 -12.60 -29.24
N LYS A 415 11.73 -13.56 -28.70
CA LYS A 415 13.10 -13.88 -29.16
C LYS A 415 13.76 -14.94 -28.28
N ASN A 416 14.27 -15.99 -28.94
CA ASN A 416 15.28 -16.96 -28.49
C ASN A 416 14.99 -17.74 -27.20
N ALA A 417 14.19 -18.80 -27.32
CA ALA A 417 13.88 -19.79 -26.29
C ALA A 417 14.95 -20.89 -26.12
N SER A 418 16.24 -20.55 -26.12
CA SER A 418 17.31 -21.56 -26.08
C SER A 418 18.29 -21.47 -24.90
N GLU A 419 18.11 -20.55 -23.94
CA GLU A 419 19.02 -20.45 -22.77
C GLU A 419 18.31 -20.05 -21.47
N ILE A 420 17.23 -20.76 -21.09
CA ILE A 420 16.70 -20.69 -19.73
C ILE A 420 16.64 -22.11 -19.16
N ILE A 421 17.81 -22.60 -18.73
CA ILE A 421 17.86 -23.59 -17.65
C ILE A 421 17.65 -22.78 -16.38
N ASN A 422 16.43 -22.73 -15.85
CA ASN A 422 16.23 -22.30 -14.47
C ASN A 422 15.38 -23.35 -13.77
N GLU A 423 16.09 -24.24 -13.10
CA GLU A 423 15.60 -25.12 -12.05
C GLU A 423 14.64 -24.34 -11.12
N VAL A 424 13.62 -25.02 -10.57
CA VAL A 424 12.96 -24.52 -9.36
C VAL A 424 14.07 -24.39 -8.32
N LYS A 425 14.64 -23.19 -8.12
CA LYS A 425 15.50 -22.92 -6.97
C LYS A 425 14.65 -23.24 -5.75
N ILE A 426 14.94 -24.40 -5.17
CA ILE A 426 14.12 -25.05 -4.16
C ILE A 426 13.82 -24.03 -3.06
N VAL A 427 12.53 -23.90 -2.76
CA VAL A 427 11.95 -22.96 -1.80
C VAL A 427 12.50 -23.27 -0.40
N GLY A 428 13.66 -22.71 -0.05
CA GLY A 428 14.37 -22.98 1.20
C GLY A 428 13.75 -22.40 2.47
N ASN A 429 12.58 -21.76 2.38
CA ASN A 429 11.99 -20.96 3.46
C ASN A 429 10.52 -21.32 3.80
N VAL A 430 10.07 -22.55 3.50
CA VAL A 430 8.73 -23.01 3.94
C VAL A 430 8.83 -23.75 5.27
N MET A 431 8.20 -23.19 6.30
CA MET A 431 8.17 -23.75 7.65
C MET A 431 6.76 -24.21 8.02
N PHE A 432 6.62 -25.44 8.52
CA PHE A 432 5.44 -25.92 9.22
C PHE A 432 5.74 -25.93 10.73
N GLY A 433 5.24 -24.93 11.46
CA GLY A 433 5.71 -24.60 12.81
C GLY A 433 7.21 -24.29 12.79
N ASP A 434 7.99 -25.07 13.55
CA ASP A 434 9.46 -24.97 13.60
C ASP A 434 10.16 -25.98 12.67
N THR A 435 9.42 -26.74 11.86
CA THR A 435 9.98 -27.77 10.99
C THR A 435 10.02 -27.30 9.54
N LEU A 436 11.16 -27.46 8.87
CA LEU A 436 11.28 -27.22 7.43
C LEU A 436 10.39 -28.20 6.65
N GLY A 437 9.62 -27.69 5.69
CA GLY A 437 8.78 -28.51 4.82
C GLY A 437 9.62 -29.45 3.96
N VAL A 438 9.12 -30.66 3.72
CA VAL A 438 9.72 -31.63 2.80
C VAL A 438 9.28 -31.27 1.39
N VAL A 439 10.25 -31.15 0.48
CA VAL A 439 10.01 -30.76 -0.91
C VAL A 439 10.07 -32.00 -1.82
N GLU A 440 9.01 -32.24 -2.58
CA GLU A 440 8.94 -33.23 -3.65
C GLU A 440 8.79 -32.51 -5.00
N GLN A 441 9.74 -32.71 -5.91
CA GLN A 441 9.68 -32.07 -7.22
C GLN A 441 8.59 -32.71 -8.09
N PHE A 442 7.74 -31.86 -8.67
CA PHE A 442 6.66 -32.26 -9.56
C PHE A 442 6.85 -31.60 -10.95
N GLY A 443 7.64 -32.23 -11.82
CA GLY A 443 7.97 -31.65 -13.12
C GLY A 443 8.98 -30.51 -13.04
N GLU A 444 9.28 -29.90 -14.19
CA GLU A 444 10.40 -28.96 -14.30
C GLU A 444 10.18 -27.64 -13.54
N LYS A 445 8.93 -27.24 -13.29
CA LYS A 445 8.57 -25.91 -12.77
C LYS A 445 7.70 -25.91 -11.52
N THR A 446 7.41 -27.07 -10.91
CA THR A 446 6.48 -27.16 -9.79
C THR A 446 6.99 -28.11 -8.70
N VAL A 447 6.64 -27.82 -7.45
CA VAL A 447 7.04 -28.61 -6.27
C VAL A 447 5.85 -28.78 -5.33
N LEU A 448 5.70 -29.97 -4.76
CA LEU A 448 4.82 -30.23 -3.63
C LEU A 448 5.63 -30.07 -2.35
N ILE A 449 5.11 -29.34 -1.37
CA ILE A 449 5.78 -29.14 -0.08
C ILE A 449 4.82 -29.57 1.03
N TYR A 450 5.26 -30.46 1.92
CA TYR A 450 4.42 -31.04 2.97
C TYR A 450 5.15 -31.10 4.32
N LYS A 451 4.36 -31.24 5.39
CA LYS A 451 4.88 -31.38 6.76
C LYS A 451 5.58 -32.72 6.94
N ASN A 452 6.81 -32.71 7.47
CA ASN A 452 7.61 -33.91 7.73
C ASN A 452 6.86 -34.92 8.64
N GLY A 453 6.94 -36.21 8.32
CA GLY A 453 6.26 -37.29 9.07
C GLY A 453 4.83 -37.64 8.62
N LEU A 454 4.31 -37.02 7.56
CA LEU A 454 3.11 -37.51 6.86
C LEU A 454 3.48 -38.65 5.91
N ASP A 455 3.13 -39.89 6.26
CA ASP A 455 3.18 -41.04 5.34
C ASP A 455 2.14 -40.85 4.23
N GLN A 456 2.48 -40.13 3.16
CA GLN A 456 1.68 -40.14 1.95
C GLN A 456 2.13 -41.27 1.03
N LYS A 457 1.37 -42.37 1.00
CA LYS A 457 1.33 -43.23 -0.18
C LYS A 457 0.62 -42.48 -1.30
N ILE A 458 1.34 -41.63 -2.03
CA ILE A 458 0.86 -41.12 -3.31
C ILE A 458 0.71 -42.34 -4.22
N LYS A 459 -0.53 -42.84 -4.37
CA LYS A 459 -0.82 -43.83 -5.41
C LYS A 459 -0.56 -43.13 -6.74
N ASN A 460 0.55 -43.47 -7.39
CA ASN A 460 0.78 -43.15 -8.79
C ASN A 460 -0.43 -43.63 -9.61
N ILE A 461 -1.36 -42.73 -9.91
CA ILE A 461 -2.37 -42.98 -10.92
C ILE A 461 -1.61 -42.95 -12.24
N LYS A 462 -1.34 -44.13 -12.80
CA LYS A 462 -0.74 -44.24 -14.13
C LYS A 462 -1.65 -43.47 -15.10
N PRO A 463 -1.10 -42.56 -15.92
CA PRO A 463 -1.89 -41.91 -16.94
C PRO A 463 -2.26 -42.98 -17.97
N ASN A 464 -3.55 -43.29 -18.08
CA ASN A 464 -4.07 -44.16 -19.13
C ASN A 464 -4.10 -43.35 -20.43
N VAL A 465 -2.94 -43.17 -21.05
CA VAL A 465 -2.82 -42.65 -22.41
C VAL A 465 -2.69 -43.84 -23.35
N GLU A 466 -3.80 -44.53 -23.58
CA GLU A 466 -3.95 -45.26 -24.84
C GLU A 466 -4.27 -44.22 -25.92
N GLY A 467 -3.22 -43.79 -26.62
CA GLY A 467 -3.35 -42.97 -27.81
C GLY A 467 -4.13 -43.72 -28.90
N LYS A 468 -5.37 -43.28 -29.15
CA LYS A 468 -5.97 -43.41 -30.49
C LYS A 468 -5.66 -42.13 -31.26
N THR A 469 -4.52 -42.13 -31.91
CA THR A 469 -4.18 -41.16 -32.95
C THR A 469 -5.10 -41.41 -34.16
N LYS A 470 -6.31 -40.85 -34.16
CA LYS A 470 -7.04 -40.61 -35.40
C LYS A 470 -6.70 -39.19 -35.86
N LYS A 471 -5.80 -39.08 -36.84
CA LYS A 471 -5.74 -37.91 -37.72
C LYS A 471 -7.14 -37.75 -38.35
N LYS A 472 -7.93 -36.78 -37.87
CA LYS A 472 -8.96 -36.15 -38.69
C LYS A 472 -8.47 -34.73 -38.97
N VAL A 473 -7.91 -34.59 -40.16
CA VAL A 473 -7.78 -33.31 -40.85
C VAL A 473 -9.20 -32.79 -41.05
N MET A 474 -9.56 -31.67 -40.40
CA MET A 474 -10.71 -30.88 -40.82
C MET A 474 -10.36 -30.29 -42.19
N LYS A 475 -10.92 -30.87 -43.26
CA LYS A 475 -11.27 -30.11 -44.45
C LYS A 475 -12.68 -29.59 -44.20
N PHE A 476 -12.85 -28.29 -44.42
CA PHE A 476 -14.16 -27.65 -44.49
C PHE A 476 -15.00 -28.34 -45.56
N ASP A 477 -16.19 -28.79 -45.18
CA ASP A 477 -17.22 -29.23 -46.11
C ASP A 477 -17.70 -28.01 -46.91
N ARG A 478 -17.59 -28.09 -48.23
CA ARG A 478 -18.37 -27.28 -49.16
C ARG A 478 -18.92 -28.20 -50.25
N ASP A 479 -20.22 -28.01 -50.46
CA ASP A 479 -21.02 -28.38 -51.63
C ASP A 479 -21.53 -29.83 -51.66
N LEU A 480 -22.79 -30.03 -51.25
CA LEU A 480 -23.89 -29.99 -52.23
C LEU A 480 -25.27 -30.00 -51.54
N ASN A 481 -26.01 -28.93 -51.84
CA ASN A 481 -27.43 -28.73 -51.61
C ASN A 481 -28.27 -29.81 -52.33
N GLU A 482 -29.25 -30.35 -51.61
CA GLU A 482 -30.65 -30.39 -52.06
C GLU A 482 -31.37 -29.36 -51.18
N TYR A 483 -31.33 -28.06 -51.55
CA TYR A 483 -32.32 -27.29 -52.34
C TYR A 483 -33.64 -27.09 -51.57
N ASP A 484 -34.21 -25.91 -51.38
CA ASP A 484 -33.92 -24.57 -51.90
C ASP A 484 -34.59 -23.51 -51.01
N GLU A 485 -33.98 -22.32 -51.00
CA GLU A 485 -34.50 -20.96 -50.86
C GLU A 485 -35.82 -20.69 -50.09
N GLU A 486 -35.74 -19.94 -48.98
CA GLU A 486 -36.10 -18.51 -48.91
C GLU A 486 -36.12 -18.01 -47.44
N ASN A 487 -35.18 -17.10 -47.15
CA ASN A 487 -35.20 -15.98 -46.19
C ASN A 487 -35.95 -16.11 -44.85
N TYR A 488 -35.20 -16.11 -43.75
CA TYR A 488 -35.48 -15.21 -42.63
C TYR A 488 -34.19 -14.73 -41.96
N GLU A 489 -34.21 -13.45 -41.65
CA GLU A 489 -33.09 -12.51 -41.53
C GLU A 489 -32.42 -12.55 -40.15
N GLU A 490 -31.17 -12.05 -40.15
CA GLU A 490 -30.42 -11.61 -38.97
C GLU A 490 -31.18 -10.50 -38.23
N GLU A 491 -31.21 -10.55 -36.90
CA GLU A 491 -31.37 -9.33 -36.10
C GLU A 491 -30.26 -9.25 -35.05
N ASP A 492 -29.28 -8.42 -35.40
CA ASP A 492 -28.43 -7.66 -34.48
C ASP A 492 -29.30 -6.81 -33.54
N PHE A 493 -28.89 -6.70 -32.26
CA PHE A 493 -29.38 -5.63 -31.38
C PHE A 493 -28.20 -4.75 -30.89
N TYR A 494 -27.96 -3.75 -31.75
CA TYR A 494 -27.44 -2.38 -31.61
C TYR A 494 -26.95 -1.82 -30.25
N GLU A 495 -25.73 -1.27 -30.31
CA GLU A 495 -25.43 0.08 -29.80
C GLU A 495 -26.10 1.14 -30.70
N ASN A 496 -26.63 2.22 -30.13
CA ASN A 496 -26.62 3.56 -30.76
C ASN A 496 -26.92 4.64 -29.71
N GLU A 497 -26.07 5.66 -29.68
CA GLU A 497 -26.28 6.97 -29.06
C GLU A 497 -26.88 7.97 -30.09
N GLU A 498 -27.69 8.91 -29.57
CA GLU A 498 -28.17 10.20 -30.15
C GLU A 498 -29.07 10.13 -31.42
N GLU A 499 -30.11 10.96 -31.64
CA GLU A 499 -30.29 12.40 -31.41
C GLU A 499 -31.81 12.77 -31.47
N LEU A 500 -32.16 14.00 -31.04
CA LEU A 500 -33.51 14.57 -30.91
C LEU A 500 -34.39 14.58 -32.18
N GLY A 501 -35.72 14.55 -32.00
CA GLY A 501 -36.69 15.00 -33.00
C GLY A 501 -38.15 14.94 -32.55
N ASP A 502 -38.78 16.11 -32.41
CA ASP A 502 -40.16 16.37 -31.99
C ASP A 502 -41.25 15.53 -32.68
N LYS A 503 -42.23 15.06 -31.89
CA LYS A 503 -43.69 15.26 -32.04
C LYS A 503 -44.41 14.38 -31.02
N GLU A 504 -45.08 14.98 -30.04
CA GLU A 504 -46.55 15.17 -30.09
C GLU A 504 -47.27 13.84 -30.34
N LYS A 505 -48.21 13.37 -29.54
CA LYS A 505 -49.04 13.89 -28.46
C LYS A 505 -50.04 12.74 -28.27
N GLN A 506 -50.68 12.68 -27.09
CA GLN A 506 -52.02 12.08 -26.93
C GLN A 506 -52.08 10.53 -27.02
N PHE A 507 -52.76 9.81 -26.15
CA PHE A 507 -53.71 10.18 -25.12
C PHE A 507 -54.06 8.92 -24.32
N LEU A 508 -54.40 9.14 -23.03
CA LEU A 508 -55.32 8.38 -22.16
C LEU A 508 -54.69 7.20 -21.41
N LEU A 509 -54.91 7.02 -20.10
CA LEU A 509 -55.84 7.66 -19.16
C LEU A 509 -55.31 7.42 -17.74
#